data_AF-A0A6A3KJI8-F1
#
_entry.id   AF-A0A6A3KJI8-F1
#
_cell.length_a   1.000
_cell.length_b   1.000
_cell.length_c   1.000
_cell.angle_alpha   90.00
_cell.angle_beta   90.00
_cell.angle_gamma   90.00
#
_symmetry.space_group_name_H-M   'P 1'
#
loop_
_entity.id
_entity.type
_entity.pdbx_description
1 polymer ?
#
loop_
_entity_poly.entity_id
_entity_poly.type
_entity_poly.pdbx_seq_one_letter_code
_entity_poly.pdbx_strand_id
1 'polypeptide(L)'
;MSSLLSTDSQGVPLGQRKQYKIVEINDAGNAPSGSRRAQSPTRRISNEVKTSQYTWWSFVVVFLYLTFQKTANLYFLLVGIFQIIPSVSPTDGVPLQFTPLAIIIVIDAIFAGYEDYKRHMADDLTISAKTRVFNRQLREFEEVEWRELKVGDIVVANHEILAADIMILAVIPAEGSRSGGNMGLCYVETKNLDGETNHKLREAPQPTRNMFTNEHEAGKLRNTSYMYGLVANTGTDSKIMMSSGDEFPVKVSSIDEMTNKQGNFATYMICTVVMVVAIGFFIIGSPRYVHIPSKDRTISTLRHLLKQSARTSRNGTIVVTGALLLLFPLVLNIASAFSADAEV
;
A
#
# COMPACT_ATOMS: atom_id res chain seq x y z
N MET A 1 -8.33 16.72 36.09
CA MET A 1 -7.04 16.97 36.77
C MET A 1 -6.04 17.37 35.70
N SER A 2 -5.55 18.59 35.82
CA SER A 2 -4.84 19.39 34.83
C SER A 2 -3.51 18.75 34.43
N SER A 3 -3.32 18.46 33.13
CA SER A 3 -2.00 18.16 32.58
C SER A 3 -1.17 19.45 32.65
N LEU A 4 -0.14 19.44 33.49
CA LEU A 4 0.85 20.51 33.60
C LEU A 4 1.46 20.77 32.22
N LEU A 5 1.00 21.83 31.56
CA LEU A 5 1.69 22.48 30.47
C LEU A 5 3.01 23.02 31.03
N SER A 6 4.10 22.30 30.77
CA SER A 6 5.43 22.85 31.00
C SER A 6 5.63 24.00 30.02
N THR A 7 5.72 25.21 30.57
CA THR A 7 6.12 26.42 29.87
C THR A 7 7.61 26.65 30.10
N ASP A 8 8.32 27.17 29.10
CA ASP A 8 9.70 27.62 29.29
C ASP A 8 9.75 28.96 30.05
N SER A 9 10.96 29.47 30.30
CA SER A 9 11.21 30.78 30.93
C SER A 9 10.62 31.99 30.18
N GLN A 10 10.02 31.79 29.00
CA GLN A 10 9.35 32.79 28.17
C GLN A 10 7.84 32.53 28.04
N GLY A 11 7.28 31.54 28.75
CA GLY A 11 5.83 31.33 28.87
C GLY A 11 5.16 30.68 27.65
N VAL A 12 5.92 30.10 26.71
CA VAL A 12 5.36 29.49 25.50
C VAL A 12 5.01 28.01 25.73
N PRO A 13 3.79 27.55 25.41
CA PRO A 13 3.44 26.14 25.51
C PRO A 13 4.23 25.29 24.50
N LEU A 14 4.90 24.25 24.98
CA LEU A 14 5.81 23.38 24.19
C LEU A 14 5.20 22.79 22.91
N GLY A 15 3.87 22.67 22.82
CA GLY A 15 3.16 22.13 21.66
C GLY A 15 3.08 23.06 20.44
N GLN A 16 3.52 24.33 20.53
CA GLN A 16 3.41 25.34 19.46
C GLN A 16 4.77 25.86 18.96
N ARG A 17 5.87 25.16 19.21
CA ARG A 17 7.17 25.60 18.72
C ARG A 17 7.25 25.35 17.21
N LYS A 18 7.21 26.42 16.41
CA LYS A 18 7.63 26.34 15.00
C LYS A 18 9.07 25.81 15.01
N GLN A 19 9.28 24.61 14.47
CA GLN A 19 10.62 24.08 14.26
C GLN A 19 11.21 24.83 13.06
N TYR A 20 12.30 25.55 13.31
CA TYR A 20 13.01 26.27 12.27
C TYR A 20 14.18 25.40 11.80
N LYS A 21 14.22 25.12 10.50
CA LYS A 21 15.37 24.49 9.85
C LYS A 21 16.21 25.61 9.24
N ILE A 22 17.43 25.79 9.75
CA ILE A 22 18.39 26.76 9.21
C ILE A 22 19.20 26.02 8.15
N VAL A 23 19.13 26.50 6.90
CA VAL A 23 19.96 26.00 5.80
C VAL A 23 21.09 27.00 5.59
N GLU A 24 22.30 26.59 5.93
CA GLU A 24 23.49 27.43 5.75
C GLU A 24 24.08 27.20 4.36
N ILE A 25 24.12 28.27 3.57
CA ILE A 25 24.72 28.28 2.24
C ILE A 25 26.19 28.64 2.42
N ASN A 26 27.10 27.90 1.77
CA ASN A 26 28.56 28.05 1.84
C ASN A 26 29.27 27.54 3.10
N ASP A 27 28.58 26.86 4.02
CA ASP A 27 29.25 26.26 5.18
C ASP A 27 30.13 25.05 4.77
N ALA A 28 31.25 24.86 5.46
CA ALA A 28 32.27 23.85 5.13
C ALA A 28 31.74 22.39 5.22
N GLY A 29 30.51 22.18 5.66
CA GLY A 29 29.84 20.89 5.74
C GLY A 29 29.50 20.24 4.40
N ASN A 30 29.48 21.01 3.30
CA ASN A 30 29.35 20.49 1.92
C ASN A 30 30.72 20.33 1.22
N ALA A 31 31.84 20.57 1.93
CA ALA A 31 33.18 20.21 1.46
C ALA A 31 33.38 18.69 1.64
N PRO A 32 34.16 18.02 0.75
CA PRO A 32 34.52 16.63 0.93
C PRO A 32 35.21 16.48 2.29
N SER A 33 34.63 15.58 3.10
CA SER A 33 35.11 15.06 4.38
C SER A 33 36.53 15.48 4.77
N GLY A 34 36.66 16.59 5.51
CA GLY A 34 37.98 17.09 5.91
C GLY A 34 38.06 17.95 7.17
N SER A 35 36.95 18.47 7.73
CA SER A 35 37.05 19.28 8.95
C SER A 35 35.91 19.00 9.94
N ARG A 36 36.28 18.38 11.07
CA ARG A 36 35.47 18.27 12.29
C ARG A 36 35.34 19.66 12.91
N ARG A 37 34.26 20.38 12.61
CA ARG A 37 33.66 21.33 13.56
C ARG A 37 32.28 20.82 13.92
N ALA A 38 31.92 20.99 15.20
CA ALA A 38 30.71 20.45 15.81
C ALA A 38 29.45 20.97 15.10
N GLN A 39 29.03 20.26 14.05
CA GLN A 39 27.70 20.40 13.47
C GLN A 39 26.71 19.87 14.51
N SER A 40 25.73 20.69 14.88
CA SER A 40 24.44 20.19 15.33
C SER A 40 24.02 19.05 14.38
N PRO A 41 23.43 17.95 14.86
CA PRO A 41 23.15 16.79 14.02
C PRO A 41 21.99 17.15 13.08
N THR A 42 22.27 17.91 12.03
CA THR A 42 21.36 18.08 10.90
C THR A 42 21.33 16.71 10.24
N ARG A 43 20.30 15.93 10.59
CA ARG A 43 20.01 14.63 10.00
C ARG A 43 20.09 14.80 8.49
N ARG A 44 21.11 14.20 7.88
CA ARG A 44 21.23 14.16 6.41
C ARG A 44 20.09 13.27 5.91
N ILE A 45 19.03 13.89 5.44
CA ILE A 45 17.86 13.20 4.90
C ILE A 45 18.16 12.97 3.42
N SER A 46 18.19 11.68 3.05
CA SER A 46 18.32 11.25 1.66
C SER A 46 17.16 11.81 0.84
N ASN A 47 17.41 12.18 -0.41
CA ASN A 47 16.33 12.54 -1.35
C ASN A 47 15.66 11.32 -1.98
N GLU A 48 15.95 10.12 -1.45
CA GLU A 48 15.33 8.87 -1.88
C GLU A 48 13.86 8.82 -1.43
N VAL A 49 12.96 8.71 -2.40
CA VAL A 49 11.53 8.48 -2.18
C VAL A 49 11.22 7.02 -2.47
N LYS A 50 10.59 6.33 -1.53
CA LYS A 50 10.16 4.93 -1.68
C LYS A 50 8.65 4.85 -1.60
N THR A 51 8.01 4.39 -2.66
CA THR A 51 6.56 4.15 -2.72
C THR A 51 6.22 2.65 -2.70
N SER A 52 7.23 1.81 -2.93
CA SER A 52 7.13 0.36 -2.74
C SER A 52 6.66 -0.01 -1.33
N GLN A 53 5.76 -1.00 -1.25
CA GLN A 53 5.15 -1.41 0.01
C GLN A 53 5.88 -2.56 0.67
N TYR A 54 6.53 -3.40 -0.14
CA TYR A 54 7.15 -4.62 0.35
C TYR A 54 8.64 -4.65 0.02
N THR A 55 9.41 -5.15 0.98
CA THR A 55 10.70 -5.77 0.71
C THR A 55 10.46 -7.20 0.24
N TRP A 56 11.44 -7.83 -0.40
CA TRP A 56 11.29 -9.20 -0.88
C TRP A 56 10.92 -10.23 0.22
N TRP A 57 11.41 -10.05 1.46
CA TRP A 57 11.02 -10.87 2.61
C TRP A 57 9.68 -10.47 3.21
N SER A 58 9.45 -9.17 3.40
CA SER A 58 8.20 -8.69 3.99
C SER A 58 7.02 -8.94 3.07
N PHE A 59 7.24 -9.04 1.76
CA PHE A 59 6.23 -9.41 0.78
C PHE A 59 5.53 -10.70 1.20
N VAL A 60 6.26 -11.81 1.35
CA VAL A 60 5.65 -13.11 1.65
C VAL A 60 4.88 -13.10 2.97
N VAL A 61 5.49 -12.58 4.04
CA VAL A 61 4.88 -12.59 5.38
C VAL A 61 3.63 -11.71 5.44
N VAL A 62 3.73 -10.47 4.97
CA VAL A 62 2.64 -9.51 5.03
C VAL A 62 1.55 -9.88 4.01
N PHE A 63 1.90 -10.30 2.80
CA PHE A 63 0.95 -10.77 1.80
C PHE A 63 0.13 -11.95 2.32
N LEU A 64 0.78 -12.98 2.89
CA LEU A 64 0.07 -14.13 3.45
C LEU A 64 -0.84 -13.71 4.61
N TYR A 65 -0.36 -12.85 5.51
CA TYR A 65 -1.18 -12.32 6.60
C TYR A 65 -2.45 -11.62 6.08
N LEU A 66 -2.31 -10.72 5.11
CA LEU A 66 -3.44 -10.01 4.49
C LEU A 66 -4.36 -10.95 3.72
N THR A 67 -3.79 -11.94 3.03
CA THR A 67 -4.54 -12.94 2.27
C THR A 67 -5.42 -13.78 3.20
N PHE A 68 -4.93 -14.14 4.39
CA PHE A 68 -5.70 -14.91 5.38
C PHE A 68 -6.61 -14.05 6.27
N GLN A 69 -6.50 -12.72 6.23
CA GLN A 69 -7.53 -11.85 6.82
C GLN A 69 -8.86 -11.88 6.03
N LYS A 70 -8.85 -12.35 4.78
CA LYS A 70 -10.08 -12.61 4.03
C LYS A 70 -10.77 -13.86 4.60
N THR A 71 -12.02 -13.72 5.05
CA THR A 71 -12.78 -14.80 5.71
C THR A 71 -12.89 -16.06 4.85
N ALA A 72 -13.03 -15.92 3.53
CA ALA A 72 -13.08 -17.06 2.62
C ALA A 72 -11.79 -17.89 2.64
N ASN A 73 -10.63 -17.23 2.63
CA ASN A 73 -9.32 -17.89 2.66
C ASN A 73 -9.08 -18.57 4.01
N LEU A 74 -9.47 -17.91 5.11
CA LEU A 74 -9.42 -18.51 6.45
C LEU A 74 -10.36 -19.72 6.56
N TYR A 75 -11.56 -19.65 5.99
CA TYR A 75 -12.51 -20.75 5.96
C TYR A 75 -11.93 -21.98 5.24
N PHE A 76 -11.38 -21.79 4.03
CA PHE A 76 -10.76 -22.89 3.28
C PHE A 76 -9.54 -23.48 3.97
N LEU A 77 -8.74 -22.64 4.65
CA LEU A 77 -7.63 -23.10 5.47
C LEU A 77 -8.11 -24.00 6.62
N LEU A 78 -9.11 -23.57 7.38
CA LEU A 78 -9.64 -24.31 8.52
C LEU A 78 -10.29 -25.63 8.08
N VAL A 79 -11.08 -25.62 7.00
CA VAL A 79 -11.66 -26.84 6.43
C VAL A 79 -10.57 -27.81 5.98
N GLY A 80 -9.51 -27.31 5.33
CA GLY A 80 -8.37 -28.14 4.94
C GLY A 80 -7.64 -28.77 6.15
N ILE A 81 -7.47 -28.02 7.24
CA ILE A 81 -6.89 -28.55 8.49
C ILE A 81 -7.78 -29.67 9.07
N PHE A 82 -9.11 -29.47 9.11
CA PHE A 82 -10.02 -30.52 9.59
C PHE A 82 -10.04 -31.75 8.67
N GLN A 83 -9.81 -31.59 7.36
CA GLN A 83 -9.74 -32.70 6.42
C GLN A 83 -8.52 -33.61 6.64
N ILE A 84 -7.47 -33.14 7.31
CA ILE A 84 -6.29 -33.96 7.67
C ILE A 84 -6.66 -35.03 8.70
N ILE A 85 -7.67 -34.79 9.55
CA ILE A 85 -8.07 -35.73 10.59
C ILE A 85 -8.94 -36.83 9.97
N PRO A 86 -8.43 -38.08 9.81
CA PRO A 86 -9.17 -39.13 9.11
C PRO A 86 -10.45 -39.55 9.84
N SER A 87 -10.51 -39.32 11.16
CA SER A 87 -11.67 -39.62 12.01
C SER A 87 -12.81 -38.61 11.93
N VAL A 88 -12.66 -37.52 11.17
CA VAL A 88 -13.67 -36.46 11.00
C VAL A 88 -13.89 -36.14 9.53
N SER A 89 -12.89 -36.40 8.69
CA SER A 89 -12.89 -36.10 7.26
C SER A 89 -13.55 -37.21 6.42
N PRO A 90 -14.41 -36.87 5.45
CA PRO A 90 -14.95 -37.82 4.47
C PRO A 90 -13.92 -38.25 3.41
N THR A 91 -12.75 -37.61 3.34
CA THR A 91 -11.69 -37.87 2.34
C THR A 91 -10.53 -38.70 2.91
N ASP A 92 -10.78 -39.47 3.98
CA ASP A 92 -9.81 -40.37 4.62
C ASP A 92 -8.46 -39.70 4.94
N GLY A 93 -8.49 -38.44 5.38
CA GLY A 93 -7.29 -37.68 5.77
C GLY A 93 -6.58 -36.95 4.63
N VAL A 94 -7.09 -36.99 3.40
CA VAL A 94 -6.51 -36.25 2.27
C VAL A 94 -7.11 -34.82 2.22
N PRO A 95 -6.30 -33.76 2.39
CA PRO A 95 -6.80 -32.38 2.40
C PRO A 95 -6.95 -31.84 0.97
N LEU A 96 -7.98 -32.31 0.26
CA LEU A 96 -8.29 -31.86 -1.11
C LEU A 96 -8.52 -30.35 -1.21
N GLN A 97 -8.91 -29.70 -0.11
CA GLN A 97 -9.15 -28.26 -0.04
C GLN A 97 -7.88 -27.41 -0.19
N PHE A 98 -6.70 -27.93 0.15
CA PHE A 98 -5.46 -27.15 0.03
C PHE A 98 -5.03 -26.94 -1.42
N THR A 99 -5.35 -27.85 -2.33
CA THR A 99 -5.01 -27.72 -3.75
C THR A 99 -5.63 -26.46 -4.38
N PRO A 100 -6.96 -26.25 -4.37
CA PRO A 100 -7.55 -25.03 -4.93
C PRO A 100 -7.13 -23.77 -4.16
N LEU A 101 -6.99 -23.85 -2.82
CA LEU A 101 -6.54 -22.72 -2.01
C LEU A 101 -5.13 -22.27 -2.40
N ALA A 102 -4.20 -23.22 -2.59
CA ALA A 102 -2.84 -22.93 -2.99
C ALA A 102 -2.80 -22.27 -4.38
N ILE A 103 -3.59 -22.75 -5.34
CA ILE A 103 -3.67 -22.16 -6.68
C ILE A 103 -4.15 -20.69 -6.59
N ILE A 104 -5.21 -20.42 -5.83
CA ILE A 104 -5.74 -19.06 -5.66
C ILE A 104 -4.68 -18.14 -5.02
N ILE A 105 -4.06 -18.58 -3.91
CA ILE A 105 -3.03 -17.79 -3.21
C ILE A 105 -1.85 -17.50 -4.13
N VAL A 106 -1.42 -18.46 -4.95
CA VAL A 106 -0.30 -18.27 -5.88
C VAL A 106 -0.65 -17.26 -6.97
N ILE A 107 -1.85 -17.33 -7.55
CA ILE A 107 -2.29 -16.38 -8.58
C ILE A 107 -2.36 -14.96 -7.99
N ASP A 108 -2.97 -14.81 -6.80
CA ASP A 108 -3.05 -13.52 -6.11
C ASP A 108 -1.65 -12.97 -5.78
N ALA A 109 -0.72 -13.85 -5.37
CA ALA A 109 0.66 -13.47 -5.08
C ALA A 109 1.39 -12.96 -6.32
N ILE A 110 1.16 -13.58 -7.48
CA ILE A 110 1.76 -13.15 -8.75
C ILE A 110 1.28 -11.75 -9.12
N PHE A 111 -0.03 -11.49 -9.05
CA PHE A 111 -0.56 -10.17 -9.40
C PHE A 111 -0.10 -9.08 -8.42
N ALA A 112 -0.16 -9.36 -7.11
CA ALA A 112 0.32 -8.44 -6.09
C ALA A 112 1.84 -8.17 -6.21
N GLY A 113 2.62 -9.21 -6.48
CA GLY A 113 4.06 -9.09 -6.68
C GLY A 113 4.42 -8.33 -7.95
N TYR A 114 3.68 -8.55 -9.04
CA TYR A 114 3.87 -7.79 -10.29
C TYR A 114 3.53 -6.31 -10.12
N GLU A 115 2.47 -5.99 -9.37
CA GLU A 115 2.11 -4.61 -9.07
C GLU A 115 3.21 -3.92 -8.22
N ASP A 116 3.70 -4.58 -7.17
CA ASP A 116 4.76 -4.01 -6.33
C ASP A 116 6.09 -3.91 -7.10
N TYR A 117 6.41 -4.88 -7.97
CA TYR A 117 7.57 -4.81 -8.86
C TYR A 117 7.51 -3.57 -9.76
N LYS A 118 6.35 -3.25 -10.33
CA LYS A 118 6.16 -2.04 -11.13
C LYS A 118 6.40 -0.77 -10.31
N ARG A 119 6.06 -0.77 -9.01
CA ARG A 119 6.34 0.34 -8.10
C ARG A 119 7.84 0.48 -7.83
N HIS A 120 8.55 -0.62 -7.57
CA HIS A 120 10.03 -0.59 -7.46
C HIS A 120 10.68 -0.04 -8.72
N MET A 121 10.24 -0.49 -9.91
CA MET A 121 10.74 0.06 -11.18
C MET A 121 10.50 1.57 -11.31
N ALA A 122 9.32 2.06 -10.92
CA ALA A 122 8.99 3.48 -10.98
C ALA A 122 9.80 4.32 -9.98
N ASP A 123 10.02 3.78 -8.78
CA ASP A 123 10.89 4.38 -7.76
C ASP A 123 12.33 4.48 -8.30
N ASP A 124 12.88 3.38 -8.85
CA ASP A 124 14.24 3.35 -9.41
C ASP A 124 14.42 4.36 -10.56
N LEU A 125 13.43 4.49 -11.43
CA LEU A 125 13.44 5.49 -12.52
C LEU A 125 13.42 6.92 -11.99
N THR A 126 12.70 7.18 -10.90
CA THR A 126 12.61 8.51 -10.30
C THR A 126 13.89 8.86 -9.55
N ILE A 127 14.48 7.89 -8.85
CA ILE A 127 15.73 8.04 -8.06
C ILE A 127 16.94 8.28 -8.98
N SER A 128 16.97 7.62 -10.14
CA SER A 128 18.04 7.74 -11.15
C SER A 128 17.84 8.91 -12.13
N ALA A 129 16.74 9.65 -12.04
CA ALA A 129 16.54 10.86 -12.81
C ALA A 129 17.67 11.87 -12.51
N LYS A 130 18.04 12.67 -13.51
CA LYS A 130 19.17 13.59 -13.41
C LYS A 130 18.71 15.01 -13.13
N THR A 131 19.54 15.76 -12.42
CA THR A 131 19.41 17.21 -12.25
C THR A 131 20.80 17.86 -12.29
N ARG A 132 20.85 19.16 -12.56
CA ARG A 132 22.11 19.90 -12.65
C ARG A 132 22.36 20.66 -11.35
N VAL A 133 23.42 20.28 -10.64
CA VAL A 133 23.83 20.85 -9.35
C VAL A 133 25.10 21.67 -9.54
N PHE A 134 25.20 22.82 -8.87
CA PHE A 134 26.38 23.66 -8.91
C PHE A 134 27.51 23.07 -8.05
N ASN A 135 28.59 22.63 -8.69
CA ASN A 135 29.79 22.18 -8.00
C ASN A 135 30.67 23.38 -7.63
N ARG A 136 30.80 23.66 -6.34
CA ARG A 136 31.56 24.81 -5.83
C ARG A 136 33.07 24.72 -6.13
N GLN A 137 33.63 23.53 -6.25
CA GLN A 137 35.06 23.33 -6.49
C GLN A 137 35.42 23.59 -7.94
N LEU A 138 34.62 23.02 -8.86
CA LEU A 138 34.80 23.17 -10.29
C LEU A 138 34.24 24.49 -10.82
N ARG A 139 33.38 25.16 -10.03
CA ARG A 139 32.60 26.35 -10.42
C ARG A 139 31.75 26.11 -11.68
N GLU A 140 31.30 24.89 -11.87
CA GLU A 140 30.49 24.46 -13.00
C GLU A 140 29.28 23.65 -12.51
N PHE A 141 28.26 23.54 -13.36
CA PHE A 141 27.12 22.67 -13.08
C PHE A 141 27.43 21.25 -13.55
N GLU A 142 27.30 20.29 -12.64
CA GLU A 142 27.46 18.87 -12.92
C GLU A 142 26.10 18.17 -12.90
N GLU A 143 25.97 17.10 -13.69
CA GLU A 143 24.78 16.24 -13.65
C GLU A 143 24.88 15.28 -12.48
N VAL A 144 23.88 15.31 -11.61
CA VAL A 144 23.77 14.49 -10.41
C VAL A 144 22.42 13.76 -10.43
N GLU A 145 22.40 12.52 -9.95
CA GLU A 145 21.16 11.76 -9.78
C GLU A 145 20.31 12.35 -8.64
N TRP A 146 18.98 12.26 -8.75
CA TRP A 146 18.07 12.81 -7.76
C TRP A 146 18.33 12.28 -6.36
N ARG A 147 18.76 11.03 -6.22
CA ARG A 147 19.11 10.40 -4.93
C ARG A 147 20.27 11.09 -4.19
N GLU A 148 21.17 11.75 -4.92
CA GLU A 148 22.39 12.35 -4.37
C GLU A 148 22.21 13.83 -4.02
N LEU A 149 21.06 14.41 -4.37
CA LEU A 149 20.69 15.79 -4.10
C LEU A 149 20.56 16.06 -2.60
N LYS A 150 21.15 17.16 -2.12
CA LYS A 150 21.16 17.53 -0.70
C LYS A 150 20.58 18.91 -0.47
N VAL A 151 20.10 19.12 0.75
CA VAL A 151 19.69 20.44 1.23
C VAL A 151 20.89 21.38 1.21
N GLY A 152 20.71 22.58 0.63
CA GLY A 152 21.77 23.56 0.45
C GLY A 152 22.44 23.54 -0.93
N ASP A 153 22.15 22.54 -1.77
CA ASP A 153 22.63 22.50 -3.14
C ASP A 153 21.93 23.55 -4.01
N ILE A 154 22.67 24.14 -4.96
CA ILE A 154 22.13 25.08 -5.94
C ILE A 154 21.87 24.31 -7.22
N VAL A 155 20.63 24.34 -7.70
CA VAL A 155 20.19 23.62 -8.90
C VAL A 155 19.76 24.58 -10.00
N VAL A 156 19.90 24.11 -11.24
CA VAL A 156 19.37 24.80 -12.42
C VAL A 156 18.32 23.93 -13.11
N ALA A 157 17.14 24.48 -13.36
CA ALA A 157 16.02 23.79 -13.98
C ALA A 157 15.52 24.54 -15.23
N ASN A 158 15.08 23.80 -16.25
CA ASN A 158 14.51 24.34 -17.48
C ASN A 158 13.36 23.46 -17.98
N HIS A 159 12.11 23.84 -17.71
CA HIS A 159 10.92 23.07 -18.11
C HIS A 159 10.98 21.58 -17.70
N GLU A 160 11.60 21.30 -16.56
CA GLU A 160 11.79 19.96 -16.02
C GLU A 160 11.05 19.82 -14.68
N ILE A 161 10.74 18.59 -14.30
CA ILE A 161 10.17 18.28 -12.99
C ILE A 161 11.24 18.53 -11.92
N LEU A 162 10.83 19.16 -10.82
CA LEU A 162 11.73 19.47 -9.71
C LEU A 162 11.84 18.25 -8.77
N ALA A 163 13.08 17.87 -8.46
CA ALA A 163 13.41 16.71 -7.62
C ALA A 163 13.13 16.91 -6.12
N ALA A 164 12.95 18.15 -5.68
CA ALA A 164 12.93 18.56 -4.28
C ALA A 164 12.22 19.91 -4.11
N ASP A 165 11.94 20.31 -2.86
CA ASP A 165 11.40 21.63 -2.57
C ASP A 165 12.51 22.68 -2.74
N ILE A 166 12.32 23.59 -3.69
CA ILE A 166 13.33 24.57 -4.08
C ILE A 166 12.86 25.99 -3.75
N MET A 167 13.77 26.79 -3.19
CA MET A 167 13.65 28.23 -3.08
C MET A 167 14.26 28.89 -4.31
N ILE A 168 13.45 29.60 -5.09
CA ILE A 168 13.91 30.31 -6.29
C ILE A 168 14.89 31.40 -5.87
N LEU A 169 16.06 31.44 -6.51
CA LEU A 169 17.09 32.47 -6.31
C LEU A 169 17.05 33.51 -7.42
N ALA A 170 17.01 33.05 -8.67
CA ALA A 170 16.98 33.91 -9.86
C ALA A 170 16.27 33.20 -11.01
N VAL A 171 15.72 34.00 -11.93
CA VAL A 171 15.08 33.49 -13.15
C VAL A 171 15.62 34.30 -14.32
N ILE A 172 16.19 33.60 -15.30
CA ILE A 172 16.69 34.19 -16.54
C ILE A 172 15.62 33.96 -17.62
N PRO A 173 15.00 35.03 -18.14
CA PRO A 173 14.04 34.92 -19.23
C PRO A 173 14.76 34.63 -20.56
N ALA A 174 14.13 33.85 -21.45
CA ALA A 174 14.62 33.66 -22.81
C ALA A 174 14.74 35.01 -23.57
N GLU A 175 15.79 35.14 -24.39
CA GLU A 175 16.02 36.33 -25.21
C GLU A 175 14.84 36.55 -26.17
N GLY A 176 14.08 37.63 -25.96
CA GLY A 176 12.83 37.94 -26.67
C GLY A 176 11.76 38.55 -25.76
N SER A 177 11.81 38.25 -24.45
CA SER A 177 10.95 38.87 -23.42
C SER A 177 11.58 40.11 -22.77
N ARG A 178 12.73 40.59 -23.29
CA ARG A 178 13.51 41.72 -22.75
C ARG A 178 12.87 43.11 -22.96
N SER A 179 11.70 43.21 -23.60
CA SER A 179 10.98 44.48 -23.72
C SER A 179 10.00 44.67 -22.55
N GLY A 180 10.55 45.06 -21.39
CA GLY A 180 9.80 45.61 -20.26
C GLY A 180 8.88 44.64 -19.51
N GLY A 181 9.32 44.13 -18.35
CA GLY A 181 8.36 43.73 -17.31
C GLY A 181 8.86 42.75 -16.26
N ASN A 182 9.32 41.56 -16.65
CA ASN A 182 9.21 40.41 -15.74
C ASN A 182 10.55 39.71 -15.45
N MET A 183 11.58 40.48 -15.07
CA MET A 183 12.80 39.88 -14.52
C MET A 183 12.48 39.20 -13.17
N GLY A 184 12.88 37.93 -13.02
CA GLY A 184 12.71 37.18 -11.77
C GLY A 184 11.36 36.49 -11.60
N LEU A 185 10.50 36.42 -12.62
CA LEU A 185 9.23 35.70 -12.56
C LEU A 185 9.33 34.35 -13.27
N CYS A 186 8.84 33.29 -12.64
CA CYS A 186 8.68 31.97 -13.26
C CYS A 186 7.27 31.42 -13.05
N TYR A 187 6.87 30.56 -13.99
CA TYR A 187 5.60 29.84 -13.94
C TYR A 187 5.86 28.41 -13.49
N VAL A 188 5.12 27.95 -12.49
CA VAL A 188 5.21 26.58 -11.98
C VAL A 188 3.92 25.85 -12.32
N GLU A 189 4.04 24.74 -13.04
CA GLU A 189 2.93 23.83 -13.27
C GLU A 189 2.77 22.89 -12.06
N THR A 190 1.59 22.90 -11.45
CA THR A 190 1.25 22.04 -10.31
C THR A 190 0.17 21.02 -10.66
N LYS A 191 0.01 20.69 -11.95
CA LYS A 191 -0.99 19.73 -12.43
C LYS A 191 -0.86 18.37 -11.77
N ASN A 192 0.38 17.91 -11.55
CA ASN A 192 0.66 16.61 -10.92
C ASN A 192 0.48 16.60 -9.40
N LEU A 193 0.28 17.76 -8.78
CA LEU A 193 0.20 17.96 -7.34
C LEU A 193 -1.23 18.25 -6.88
N ASP A 194 -1.83 19.26 -7.49
CA ASP A 194 -3.12 19.81 -7.04
C ASP A 194 -4.23 19.60 -8.08
N GLY A 195 -3.91 19.02 -9.25
CA GLY A 195 -4.83 18.87 -10.38
C GLY A 195 -5.20 20.17 -11.10
N GLU A 196 -4.66 21.30 -10.64
CA GLU A 196 -4.85 22.61 -11.26
C GLU A 196 -4.16 22.68 -12.64
N THR A 197 -4.87 23.14 -13.66
CA THR A 197 -4.34 23.32 -15.02
C THR A 197 -3.68 24.68 -15.25
N ASN A 198 -3.83 25.60 -14.29
CA ASN A 198 -3.26 26.94 -14.40
C ASN A 198 -1.82 26.96 -13.86
N HIS A 199 -0.98 27.80 -14.47
CA HIS A 199 0.39 27.99 -13.99
C HIS A 199 0.42 28.95 -12.80
N LYS A 200 1.03 28.53 -11.69
CA LYS A 200 1.22 29.37 -10.52
C LYS A 200 2.42 30.29 -10.75
N LEU A 201 2.20 31.60 -10.71
CA LEU A 201 3.25 32.60 -10.79
C LEU A 201 4.08 32.61 -9.50
N ARG A 202 5.41 32.55 -9.63
CA ARG A 202 6.37 32.65 -8.52
C ARG A 202 7.43 33.70 -8.86
N GLU A 203 7.89 34.42 -7.84
CA GLU A 203 8.86 35.51 -7.97
C GLU A 203 10.13 35.20 -7.17
N ALA A 204 11.28 35.46 -7.78
CA ALA A 204 12.59 35.40 -7.15
C ALA A 204 12.75 36.56 -6.13
N PRO A 205 13.36 36.33 -4.96
CA PRO A 205 13.66 37.39 -4.00
C PRO A 205 14.45 38.53 -4.63
N GLN A 206 14.11 39.78 -4.29
CA GLN A 206 14.80 40.96 -4.82
C GLN A 206 16.33 40.92 -4.63
N PRO A 207 16.88 40.47 -3.48
CA PRO A 207 18.34 40.47 -3.28
C PRO A 207 19.10 39.52 -4.21
N THR A 208 18.51 38.39 -4.61
CA THR A 208 19.18 37.34 -5.38
C THR A 208 18.81 37.34 -6.86
N ARG A 209 17.77 38.09 -7.25
CA ARG A 209 17.19 38.12 -8.60
C ARG A 209 18.21 38.34 -9.72
N ASN A 210 19.20 39.19 -9.47
CA ASN A 210 20.22 39.59 -10.45
C ASN A 210 21.58 38.91 -10.19
N MET A 211 21.61 37.86 -9.37
CA MET A 211 22.88 37.21 -8.98
C MET A 211 23.55 36.46 -10.14
N PHE A 212 22.76 35.99 -11.12
CA PHE A 212 23.23 35.15 -12.23
C PHE A 212 23.11 35.84 -13.61
N THR A 213 22.90 37.16 -13.65
CA THR A 213 22.70 37.92 -14.90
C THR A 213 24.00 38.36 -15.59
N ASN A 214 25.16 38.11 -15.00
CA ASN A 214 26.44 38.45 -15.62
C ASN A 214 26.74 37.49 -16.79
N GLU A 215 26.56 37.99 -18.01
CA GLU A 215 26.70 37.28 -19.30
C GLU A 215 28.06 36.60 -19.52
N HIS A 216 29.07 36.85 -18.67
CA HIS A 216 30.40 36.27 -18.76
C HIS A 216 30.59 34.95 -18.00
N GLU A 217 29.76 34.64 -16.99
CA GLU A 217 29.85 33.37 -16.24
C GLU A 217 28.80 32.33 -16.69
N ALA A 218 27.73 32.76 -17.36
CA ALA A 218 26.78 31.88 -18.02
C ALA A 218 27.37 31.40 -19.35
N GLY A 219 28.30 30.45 -19.27
CA GLY A 219 28.92 29.82 -20.43
C GLY A 219 27.89 29.41 -21.49
N LYS A 220 27.85 30.17 -22.60
CA LYS A 220 27.46 29.70 -23.94
C LYS A 220 26.07 29.07 -24.10
N LEU A 221 25.09 29.43 -23.29
CA LEU A 221 23.69 29.00 -23.47
C LEU A 221 22.83 30.22 -23.81
N ARG A 222 22.49 30.36 -25.10
CA ARG A 222 21.55 31.38 -25.61
C ARG A 222 20.19 30.74 -25.84
N ASN A 223 19.12 31.53 -25.72
CA ASN A 223 17.75 31.14 -26.08
C ASN A 223 17.09 30.04 -25.21
N THR A 224 17.31 30.05 -23.90
CA THR A 224 16.68 29.11 -22.95
C THR A 224 16.29 29.83 -21.66
N SER A 225 15.10 29.51 -21.13
CA SER A 225 14.62 30.04 -19.84
C SER A 225 15.16 29.15 -18.72
N TYR A 226 16.03 29.67 -17.86
CA TYR A 226 16.57 28.92 -16.72
C TYR A 226 16.09 29.52 -15.40
N MET A 227 15.78 28.64 -14.44
CA MET A 227 15.57 29.01 -13.05
C MET A 227 16.71 28.44 -12.21
N TYR A 228 17.31 29.30 -11.39
CA TYR A 228 18.26 28.90 -10.36
C TYR A 228 17.56 28.85 -9.02
N GLY A 229 17.79 27.78 -8.28
CA GLY A 229 17.15 27.60 -6.99
C GLY A 229 18.04 26.89 -5.98
N LEU A 230 17.74 27.12 -4.71
CA LEU A 230 18.36 26.47 -3.58
C LEU A 230 17.46 25.35 -3.08
N VAL A 231 18.01 24.14 -2.92
CA VAL A 231 17.29 23.02 -2.33
C VAL A 231 17.05 23.29 -0.84
N ALA A 232 15.78 23.40 -0.45
CA ALA A 232 15.37 23.68 0.93
C ALA A 232 15.00 22.40 1.69
N ASN A 233 14.21 21.51 1.07
CA ASN A 233 13.83 20.21 1.63
C ASN A 233 13.98 19.08 0.60
N THR A 234 14.38 17.91 1.05
CA THR A 234 14.60 16.70 0.24
C THR A 234 13.83 15.51 0.80
N GLY A 235 13.47 14.56 -0.07
CA GLY A 235 12.88 13.27 0.31
C GLY A 235 11.66 13.41 1.20
N THR A 236 11.71 12.78 2.38
CA THR A 236 10.63 12.77 3.39
C THR A 236 10.29 14.17 3.94
N ASP A 237 11.22 15.12 3.86
CA ASP A 237 10.98 16.50 4.32
C ASP A 237 10.27 17.37 3.26
N SER A 238 10.12 16.86 2.03
CA SER A 238 9.41 17.60 1.00
C SER A 238 7.92 17.74 1.36
N LYS A 239 7.31 18.88 1.01
CA LYS A 239 5.88 19.11 1.24
C LYS A 239 5.01 18.02 0.61
N ILE A 240 5.43 17.49 -0.54
CA ILE A 240 4.74 16.43 -1.26
C ILE A 240 4.71 15.14 -0.41
N MET A 241 5.85 14.75 0.15
CA MET A 241 5.95 13.56 0.98
C MET A 241 5.24 13.74 2.32
N MET A 242 5.36 14.91 2.95
CA MET A 242 4.61 15.23 4.18
C MET A 242 3.10 15.21 3.97
N SER A 243 2.63 15.57 2.78
CA SER A 243 1.21 15.48 2.41
C SER A 243 0.78 14.06 2.10
N SER A 244 1.69 13.18 1.70
CA SER A 244 1.42 11.78 1.35
C SER A 244 1.37 10.86 2.57
N GLY A 245 1.98 11.27 3.69
CA GLY A 245 2.10 10.48 4.92
C GLY A 245 3.40 9.67 4.99
N ASP A 246 3.82 9.31 6.20
CA ASP A 246 5.08 8.59 6.45
C ASP A 246 5.04 7.11 6.02
N GLU A 247 3.83 6.55 5.87
CA GLU A 247 3.61 5.17 5.42
C GLU A 247 2.62 5.16 4.26
N PHE A 248 2.87 4.33 3.25
CA PHE A 248 1.92 4.05 2.16
C PHE A 248 1.07 2.83 2.56
N PRO A 249 -0.02 3.00 3.33
CA PRO A 249 -0.80 1.87 3.81
C PRO A 249 -1.35 1.07 2.64
N VAL A 250 -1.44 -0.25 2.83
CA VAL A 250 -2.15 -1.13 1.91
C VAL A 250 -3.61 -0.69 1.89
N LYS A 251 -4.06 -0.14 0.76
CA LYS A 251 -5.44 0.27 0.57
C LYS A 251 -6.29 -0.99 0.41
N VAL A 252 -7.17 -1.25 1.36
CA VAL A 252 -8.23 -2.23 1.21
C VAL A 252 -9.32 -1.63 0.31
N SER A 253 -9.75 -2.37 -0.71
CA SER A 253 -10.83 -1.87 -1.57
C SER A 253 -12.17 -1.97 -0.82
N SER A 254 -13.09 -1.06 -1.09
CA SER A 254 -14.46 -1.14 -0.56
C SER A 254 -15.14 -2.44 -0.98
N ILE A 255 -14.78 -2.96 -2.17
CA ILE A 255 -15.24 -4.26 -2.66
C ILE A 255 -14.73 -5.39 -1.78
N ASP A 256 -13.44 -5.40 -1.42
CA ASP A 256 -12.87 -6.41 -0.50
C ASP A 256 -13.60 -6.40 0.85
N GLU A 257 -13.93 -5.22 1.39
CA GLU A 257 -14.68 -5.10 2.64
C GLU A 257 -16.10 -5.68 2.50
N MET A 258 -16.81 -5.35 1.41
CA MET A 258 -18.14 -5.88 1.13
C MET A 258 -18.12 -7.40 0.96
N THR A 259 -17.15 -7.94 0.19
CA THR A 259 -16.97 -9.38 0.02
C THR A 259 -16.64 -10.07 1.34
N ASN A 260 -15.81 -9.45 2.19
CA ASN A 260 -15.49 -10.00 3.50
C ASN A 260 -16.72 -10.02 4.43
N LYS A 261 -17.54 -8.97 4.39
CA LYS A 261 -18.81 -8.90 5.14
C LYS A 261 -19.80 -9.97 4.68
N GLN A 262 -19.93 -10.16 3.37
CA GLN A 262 -20.75 -11.24 2.80
C GLN A 262 -20.22 -12.63 3.18
N GLY A 263 -18.89 -12.82 3.13
CA GLY A 263 -18.24 -14.07 3.55
C GLY A 263 -18.47 -14.38 5.03
N ASN A 264 -18.39 -13.37 5.90
CA ASN A 264 -18.72 -13.51 7.33
C ASN A 264 -20.18 -13.93 7.52
N PHE A 265 -21.12 -13.27 6.84
CA PHE A 265 -22.53 -13.62 6.90
C PHE A 265 -22.78 -15.08 6.47
N ALA A 266 -22.19 -15.50 5.34
CA ALA A 266 -22.28 -16.88 4.87
C ALA A 266 -21.70 -17.89 5.88
N THR A 267 -20.57 -17.55 6.51
CA THR A 267 -19.93 -18.39 7.54
C THR A 267 -20.85 -18.56 8.75
N TYR A 268 -21.46 -17.49 9.25
CA TYR A 268 -22.42 -17.57 10.37
C TYR A 268 -23.65 -18.40 10.04
N MET A 269 -24.18 -18.28 8.81
CA MET A 269 -25.30 -19.09 8.34
C MET A 269 -24.95 -20.59 8.34
N ILE A 270 -23.77 -20.96 7.84
CA ILE A 270 -23.29 -22.36 7.83
C ILE A 270 -23.14 -22.87 9.26
N CYS A 271 -22.49 -22.12 10.16
CA CYS A 271 -22.33 -22.51 11.55
C CYS A 271 -23.68 -22.72 12.25
N THR A 272 -24.68 -21.90 11.95
CA THR A 272 -26.03 -22.04 12.51
C THR A 272 -26.71 -23.32 12.04
N VAL A 273 -26.63 -23.65 10.74
CA VAL A 273 -27.17 -24.89 10.18
C VAL A 273 -26.49 -26.11 10.81
N VAL A 274 -25.16 -26.10 10.92
CA VAL A 274 -24.39 -27.16 11.59
C VAL A 274 -24.87 -27.36 13.03
N MET A 275 -25.08 -26.26 13.76
CA MET A 275 -25.48 -26.30 15.16
C MET A 275 -26.90 -26.85 15.34
N VAL A 276 -27.85 -26.47 14.49
CA VAL A 276 -29.22 -27.02 14.49
C VAL A 276 -29.20 -28.54 14.21
N VAL A 277 -28.41 -28.98 13.24
CA VAL A 277 -28.26 -30.42 12.93
C VAL A 277 -27.65 -31.17 14.12
N ALA A 278 -26.60 -30.62 14.74
CA ALA A 278 -25.95 -31.23 15.90
C ALA A 278 -26.91 -31.37 17.09
N ILE A 279 -27.69 -30.32 17.39
CA ILE A 279 -28.73 -30.36 18.44
C ILE A 279 -29.81 -31.39 18.09
N GLY A 280 -30.26 -31.44 16.82
CA GLY A 280 -31.22 -32.44 16.36
C GLY A 280 -30.74 -33.87 16.61
N PHE A 281 -29.49 -34.19 16.28
CA PHE A 281 -28.87 -35.48 16.59
C PHE A 281 -28.77 -35.76 18.09
N PHE A 282 -28.46 -34.73 18.90
CA PHE A 282 -28.36 -34.87 20.35
C PHE A 282 -29.73 -35.14 21.00
N ILE A 283 -30.77 -34.41 20.60
CA ILE A 283 -32.13 -34.54 21.14
C ILE A 283 -32.78 -35.87 20.73
N ILE A 284 -32.66 -36.27 19.47
CA ILE A 284 -33.24 -37.52 18.97
C ILE A 284 -32.53 -38.74 19.59
N GLY A 285 -31.33 -38.55 20.15
CA GLY A 285 -30.47 -39.62 20.63
C GLY A 285 -29.95 -40.47 19.47
N SER A 286 -28.80 -41.13 19.65
CA SER A 286 -28.32 -42.11 18.66
C SER A 286 -29.48 -43.06 18.30
N PRO A 287 -29.91 -43.17 17.03
CA PRO A 287 -31.09 -43.93 16.66
C PRO A 287 -30.83 -45.43 16.89
N ARG A 288 -30.99 -45.86 18.14
CA ARG A 288 -31.10 -47.27 18.49
C ARG A 288 -32.48 -47.71 18.05
N TYR A 289 -32.51 -48.22 16.82
CA TYR A 289 -33.55 -49.09 16.29
C TYR A 289 -34.97 -48.54 16.45
N VAL A 290 -35.40 -47.72 15.49
CA VAL A 290 -36.82 -47.60 15.14
C VAL A 290 -37.32 -49.03 14.85
N HIS A 291 -38.19 -49.56 15.72
CA HIS A 291 -38.81 -50.87 15.52
C HIS A 291 -39.89 -50.73 14.45
N ILE A 292 -39.53 -50.95 13.19
CA ILE A 292 -40.45 -50.86 12.05
C ILE A 292 -41.24 -52.18 11.94
N PRO A 293 -42.58 -52.17 12.11
CA PRO A 293 -43.41 -53.37 12.04
C PRO A 293 -43.32 -54.02 10.65
N SER A 294 -43.18 -55.36 10.64
CA SER A 294 -42.58 -56.11 9.52
C SER A 294 -43.55 -56.56 8.42
N LYS A 295 -44.72 -55.95 8.25
CA LYS A 295 -45.78 -56.59 7.45
C LYS A 295 -45.90 -56.14 5.99
N ASP A 296 -45.06 -55.23 5.49
CA ASP A 296 -45.09 -54.86 4.06
C ASP A 296 -43.78 -55.15 3.33
N ARG A 297 -43.89 -55.69 2.11
CA ARG A 297 -42.76 -56.03 1.21
C ARG A 297 -41.87 -54.81 0.94
N THR A 298 -42.47 -53.62 0.86
CA THR A 298 -41.83 -52.30 0.72
C THR A 298 -40.95 -51.92 1.91
N ILE A 299 -41.24 -52.44 3.10
CA ILE A 299 -40.48 -52.19 4.34
C ILE A 299 -39.20 -53.05 4.39
N SER A 300 -39.17 -54.20 3.70
CA SER A 300 -37.98 -55.05 3.64
C SER A 300 -36.87 -54.46 2.78
N THR A 301 -37.22 -53.82 1.66
CA THR A 301 -36.30 -53.03 0.83
C THR A 301 -35.85 -51.77 1.55
N LEU A 302 -36.77 -51.07 2.23
CA LEU A 302 -36.43 -49.92 3.09
C LEU A 302 -35.49 -50.32 4.24
N ARG A 303 -35.68 -51.50 4.84
CA ARG A 303 -34.83 -52.07 5.89
C ARG A 303 -33.44 -52.44 5.36
N HIS A 304 -33.32 -52.85 4.11
CA HIS A 304 -32.03 -53.10 3.48
C HIS A 304 -31.27 -51.81 3.21
N LEU A 305 -31.95 -50.78 2.67
CA LEU A 305 -31.37 -49.45 2.44
C LEU A 305 -31.02 -48.73 3.76
N LEU A 306 -31.87 -48.84 4.78
CA LEU A 306 -31.59 -48.32 6.12
C LEU A 306 -30.50 -49.13 6.85
N LYS A 307 -30.37 -50.45 6.64
CA LYS A 307 -29.22 -51.21 7.16
C LYS A 307 -27.92 -50.87 6.43
N GLN A 308 -27.99 -50.50 5.16
CA GLN A 308 -26.85 -50.04 4.37
C GLN A 308 -26.41 -48.64 4.86
N SER A 309 -27.37 -47.75 5.14
CA SER A 309 -27.15 -46.47 5.83
C SER A 309 -26.64 -46.65 7.27
N ALA A 310 -27.16 -47.63 8.03
CA ALA A 310 -26.77 -47.90 9.40
C ALA A 310 -25.41 -48.61 9.54
N ARG A 311 -24.96 -49.39 8.56
CA ARG A 311 -23.58 -49.91 8.51
C ARG A 311 -22.57 -48.79 8.22
N THR A 312 -22.95 -47.81 7.40
CA THR A 312 -22.20 -46.54 7.22
C THR A 312 -22.29 -45.61 8.45
N SER A 313 -23.24 -45.85 9.36
CA SER A 313 -23.43 -45.07 10.60
C SER A 313 -22.56 -45.53 11.78
N ARG A 314 -21.84 -46.68 11.69
CA ARG A 314 -20.85 -47.02 12.72
C ARG A 314 -19.68 -46.01 12.77
N ASN A 315 -19.53 -45.23 11.71
CA ASN A 315 -18.64 -44.06 11.59
C ASN A 315 -19.44 -42.74 11.48
N GLY A 316 -20.65 -42.68 12.05
CA GLY A 316 -21.71 -41.70 11.78
C GLY A 316 -21.41 -40.22 12.08
N THR A 317 -20.26 -39.89 12.63
CA THR A 317 -19.81 -38.49 12.82
C THR A 317 -19.09 -37.95 11.57
N ILE A 318 -18.60 -38.82 10.69
CA ILE A 318 -17.68 -38.47 9.59
C ILE A 318 -18.43 -38.15 8.28
N VAL A 319 -19.54 -38.85 8.04
CA VAL A 319 -20.28 -38.75 6.75
C VAL A 319 -21.25 -37.56 6.73
N VAL A 320 -21.81 -37.16 7.88
CA VAL A 320 -22.71 -36.00 7.97
C VAL A 320 -21.95 -34.70 7.73
N THR A 321 -20.71 -34.61 8.23
CA THR A 321 -19.81 -33.47 8.02
C THR A 321 -19.36 -33.37 6.56
N GLY A 322 -19.12 -34.51 5.90
CA GLY A 322 -18.84 -34.56 4.46
C GLY A 322 -20.04 -34.26 3.56
N ALA A 323 -21.24 -34.73 3.92
CA ALA A 323 -22.48 -34.41 3.21
C ALA A 323 -22.84 -32.92 3.33
N LEU A 324 -22.52 -32.27 4.47
CA LEU A 324 -22.73 -30.83 4.65
C LEU A 324 -21.75 -29.97 3.83
N LEU A 325 -20.50 -30.43 3.67
CA LEU A 325 -19.52 -29.81 2.77
C LEU A 325 -19.89 -29.99 1.28
N LEU A 326 -20.52 -31.12 0.91
CA LEU A 326 -21.06 -31.36 -0.43
C LEU A 326 -22.38 -30.62 -0.72
N LEU A 327 -23.05 -30.06 0.31
CA LEU A 327 -24.23 -29.20 0.15
C LEU A 327 -23.86 -27.73 -0.11
N PHE A 328 -22.59 -27.33 0.09
CA PHE A 328 -22.13 -25.97 -0.16
C PHE A 328 -22.26 -25.53 -1.64
N PRO A 329 -21.94 -26.38 -2.66
CA PRO A 329 -22.24 -26.07 -4.06
C PRO A 329 -23.75 -26.01 -4.36
N LEU A 330 -24.57 -26.78 -3.65
CA LEU A 330 -26.03 -26.79 -3.83
C LEU A 330 -26.66 -25.49 -3.31
N VAL A 331 -26.16 -24.98 -2.18
CA VAL A 331 -26.59 -23.70 -1.60
C VAL A 331 -26.13 -22.51 -2.45
N LEU A 332 -24.92 -22.56 -3.03
CA LEU A 332 -24.45 -21.56 -4.01
C LEU A 332 -25.28 -21.58 -5.30
N ASN A 333 -25.66 -22.76 -5.81
CA ASN A 333 -26.51 -22.88 -7.00
C ASN A 333 -27.94 -22.35 -6.78
N ILE A 334 -28.48 -22.54 -5.57
CA ILE A 334 -29.80 -22.00 -5.20
C ILE A 334 -29.74 -20.48 -5.01
N ALA A 335 -28.64 -19.96 -4.44
CA ALA A 335 -28.42 -18.52 -4.30
C ALA A 335 -28.22 -17.82 -5.66
N SER A 336 -27.51 -18.45 -6.62
CA SER A 336 -27.38 -17.92 -7.98
C SER A 336 -28.68 -18.02 -8.78
N ALA A 337 -29.49 -19.06 -8.57
CA ALA A 337 -30.82 -19.18 -9.19
C ALA A 337 -31.77 -18.08 -8.70
N PHE A 338 -31.76 -17.77 -7.39
CA PHE A 338 -32.55 -16.66 -6.84
C PHE A 338 -32.06 -15.27 -7.25
N SER A 339 -30.78 -15.11 -7.61
CA SER A 339 -30.23 -13.85 -8.13
C SER A 339 -30.57 -13.61 -9.61
N ALA A 340 -30.87 -14.67 -10.37
CA ALA A 340 -31.25 -14.57 -11.79
C ALA A 340 -32.73 -14.20 -11.98
N ASP A 341 -33.60 -14.53 -11.00
CA ASP A 341 -35.02 -14.17 -10.99
C ASP A 341 -35.28 -12.71 -10.53
N ALA A 342 -34.22 -11.95 -10.23
CA ALA A 342 -34.31 -10.54 -9.79
C ALA A 342 -34.01 -9.51 -10.90
N GLU A 343 -33.72 -9.94 -12.14
CA GLU A 343 -33.49 -9.07 -13.31
C GLU A 343 -34.57 -9.21 -14.41
N VAL A 344 -35.80 -9.59 -14.05
CA VAL A 344 -36.97 -9.51 -14.97
C VAL A 344 -38.01 -8.52 -14.46
#